data_AF-W9JDD6-F1
#
_entry.id   AF-W9JDD6-F1
#
_cell.length_a   1.000
_cell.length_b   1.000
_cell.length_c   1.000
_cell.angle_alpha   90.00
_cell.angle_beta   90.00
_cell.angle_gamma   90.00
#
_symmetry.space_group_name_H-M   'P 1'
#
loop_
_entity.id
_entity.type
_entity.pdbx_description
1 polymer ?
#
loop_
_entity_poly.entity_id
_entity_poly.type
_entity_poly.pdbx_seq_one_letter_code
_entity_poly.pdbx_strand_id
1 'polypeptide(L)'
;MKLLVTGASGYVGTEIIRQSLQLPQVTSVVAVARKPVSVPSGADPARLKSIVVKDYGDYPASVRDEFKDAAACIWTVGITPMAYKSLDSEQA
;
A
#
# COMPACT_ATOMS: atom_id res chain seq x y z
N MET A 1 14.34 5.49 5.55
CA MET A 1 13.34 6.14 4.69
C MET A 1 11.97 5.55 4.96
N LYS A 2 10.93 6.40 4.91
CA LYS A 2 9.53 6.00 5.01
C LYS A 2 8.94 5.79 3.62
N LEU A 3 8.34 4.62 3.38
CA LEU A 3 7.79 4.22 2.08
C LEU A 3 6.28 4.01 2.19
N LEU A 4 5.50 4.60 1.28
CA LEU A 4 4.09 4.27 1.12
C LEU A 4 3.93 3.18 0.05
N VAL A 5 3.07 2.20 0.32
CA VAL A 5 2.67 1.18 -0.65
C VAL A 5 1.15 1.17 -0.72
N THR A 6 0.57 1.62 -1.83
CA THR A 6 -0.89 1.58 -2.04
C THR A 6 -1.28 0.36 -2.86
N GLY A 7 -2.47 -0.20 -2.63
CA GLY A 7 -2.78 -1.54 -3.15
C GLY A 7 -2.01 -2.64 -2.42
N ALA A 8 -1.60 -2.37 -1.18
CA ALA A 8 -0.68 -3.20 -0.40
C ALA A 8 -1.14 -4.63 -0.13
N SER A 9 -2.46 -4.90 -0.17
CA SER A 9 -3.02 -6.25 0.00
C SER A 9 -3.03 -7.07 -1.29
N GLY A 10 -2.64 -6.49 -2.43
CA GLY A 10 -2.56 -7.18 -3.71
C GLY A 10 -1.25 -7.95 -3.89
N TYR A 11 -1.21 -8.84 -4.88
CA TYR A 11 -0.05 -9.71 -5.14
C TYR A 11 1.28 -8.96 -5.21
N VAL A 12 1.33 -7.89 -6.02
CA VAL A 12 2.53 -7.07 -6.18
C VAL A 12 2.83 -6.28 -4.91
N GLY A 13 1.81 -5.66 -4.29
CA GLY A 13 1.96 -4.89 -3.05
C GLY A 13 2.53 -5.70 -1.89
N THR A 14 2.07 -6.94 -1.71
CA THR A 14 2.57 -7.81 -0.63
C THR A 14 4.05 -8.13 -0.78
N GLU A 15 4.53 -8.35 -2.01
CA GLU A 15 5.94 -8.66 -2.27
C GLU A 15 6.82 -7.42 -2.15
N ILE A 16 6.34 -6.25 -2.61
CA ILE A 16 7.02 -4.98 -2.38
C ILE A 16 7.25 -4.74 -0.89
N ILE A 17 6.23 -4.97 -0.05
CA ILE A 17 6.35 -4.82 1.40
C ILE A 17 7.39 -5.79 1.96
N ARG A 18 7.32 -7.07 1.57
CA ARG A 18 8.26 -8.10 2.03
C ARG A 18 9.71 -7.71 1.70
N GLN A 19 9.99 -7.30 0.46
CA GLN A 19 11.33 -6.89 0.05
C GLN A 19 11.75 -5.59 0.74
N SER A 20 10.84 -4.61 0.83
CA SER A 20 11.13 -3.33 1.49
C SER A 20 11.52 -3.51 2.95
N LEU A 21 10.88 -4.41 3.69
CA LEU A 21 11.21 -4.69 5.09
C LEU A 21 12.56 -5.43 5.25
N GLN A 22 13.11 -6.02 4.19
CA GLN A 22 14.45 -6.61 4.21
C GLN A 22 15.56 -5.57 3.94
N LEU A 23 15.20 -4.38 3.44
CA LEU A 23 16.14 -3.32 3.13
C LEU A 23 16.43 -2.45 4.37
N PRO A 24 17.67 -2.35 4.87
CA PRO A 24 18.01 -1.56 6.06
C PRO A 24 17.69 -0.07 5.91
N GLN A 25 17.79 0.46 4.69
CA GLN A 25 17.49 1.86 4.40
C GLN A 25 15.99 2.18 4.49
N VAL A 26 15.10 1.18 4.41
CA VAL A 26 13.64 1.37 4.59
C VAL A 26 13.31 1.20 6.06
N THR A 27 13.14 2.31 6.76
CA THR A 27 12.96 2.33 8.21
C THR A 27 11.49 2.16 8.61
N SER A 28 10.56 2.46 7.70
CA SER A 28 9.12 2.28 7.92
C SER A 28 8.40 2.11 6.58
N VAL A 29 7.40 1.23 6.57
CA VAL A 29 6.47 1.02 5.46
C VAL A 29 5.06 1.31 5.94
N VAL A 30 4.35 2.19 5.23
CA VAL A 30 2.92 2.42 5.43
C VAL A 30 2.18 1.70 4.29
N ALA A 31 1.52 0.61 4.64
CA ALA A 31 0.72 -0.20 3.75
C ALA A 31 -0.71 0.33 3.69
N VAL A 32 -1.12 0.87 2.54
CA VAL A 32 -2.45 1.41 2.31
C VAL A 32 -3.23 0.45 1.43
N ALA A 33 -4.33 -0.08 1.96
CA ALA A 33 -5.16 -1.04 1.25
C ALA A 33 -6.63 -0.96 1.66
N ARG A 34 -7.50 -1.61 0.89
CA ARG A 34 -8.92 -1.78 1.25
C ARG A 34 -9.19 -2.89 2.26
N LYS A 35 -8.14 -3.65 2.62
CA LYS A 35 -8.17 -4.75 3.59
C LYS A 35 -6.93 -4.66 4.48
N PRO A 36 -6.97 -5.18 5.72
CA PRO A 36 -5.79 -5.25 6.57
C PRO A 36 -4.62 -5.96 5.87
N VAL A 37 -3.41 -5.49 6.12
CA VAL A 37 -2.18 -6.10 5.61
C VAL A 37 -1.39 -6.68 6.80
N SER A 38 -1.12 -7.98 6.74
CA SER A 38 -0.36 -8.67 7.77
C SER A 38 1.14 -8.43 7.61
N VAL A 39 1.86 -8.45 8.73
CA VAL A 39 3.32 -8.39 8.75
C VAL A 39 3.87 -9.67 8.10
N PRO A 40 4.77 -9.58 7.11
CA PRO A 40 5.43 -10.76 6.55
C PRO A 40 6.24 -11.52 7.61
N SER A 41 6.33 -12.84 7.47
CA SER A 41 7.13 -13.67 8.38
C SER A 41 8.59 -13.19 8.41
N GLY A 42 9.16 -13.10 9.62
CA GLY A 42 10.54 -12.66 9.83
C GLY A 42 10.78 -11.15 9.70
N ALA A 43 9.74 -10.34 9.47
CA ALA A 43 9.84 -8.89 9.51
C ALA A 43 9.49 -8.34 10.90
N ASP A 44 10.13 -7.22 11.27
CA ASP A 44 9.80 -6.48 12.49
C ASP A 44 8.41 -5.81 12.35
N PRO A 45 7.43 -6.17 13.20
CA PRO A 45 6.10 -5.57 13.18
C PRO A 45 6.11 -4.04 13.37
N ALA A 46 7.10 -3.49 14.08
CA ALA A 46 7.19 -2.05 14.31
C ALA A 46 7.49 -1.26 13.03
N ARG A 47 8.04 -1.91 12.00
CA ARG A 47 8.40 -1.29 10.72
C ARG A 47 7.25 -1.28 9.71
N LEU A 48 6.12 -1.94 9.99
CA LEU A 48 4.95 -1.96 9.11
C LEU A 48 3.73 -1.33 9.78
N LYS A 49 3.16 -0.31 9.14
CA LYS A 49 1.87 0.27 9.52
C LYS A 49 0.82 -0.06 8.49
N SER A 50 -0.22 -0.81 8.87
CA SER A 50 -1.35 -1.10 7.99
C SER A 50 -2.45 -0.05 8.16
N ILE A 51 -2.79 0.65 7.08
CA ILE A 51 -3.90 1.59 7.00
C ILE A 51 -4.97 1.02 6.07
N VAL A 52 -6.19 0.89 6.59
CA VAL A 52 -7.34 0.45 5.81
C VAL A 52 -8.13 1.66 5.35
N VAL A 53 -8.26 1.83 4.03
CA VAL A 53 -9.06 2.88 3.38
C VAL A 53 -10.23 2.25 2.64
N LYS A 54 -11.40 2.90 2.64
CA LYS A 54 -12.58 2.39 1.90
C LYS A 54 -12.49 2.74 0.42
N ASP A 55 -12.08 3.97 0.14
CA ASP A 55 -11.97 4.56 -1.18
C ASP A 55 -10.60 5.24 -1.30
N TYR A 56 -9.95 5.16 -2.46
CA TYR A 56 -8.65 5.79 -2.69
C TYR A 56 -8.76 7.26 -3.15
N GLY A 57 -9.98 7.75 -3.42
CA GLY A 57 -10.29 9.16 -3.61
C GLY A 57 -10.58 9.92 -2.32
N ASP A 58 -10.77 9.22 -1.20
CA ASP A 58 -11.06 9.82 0.11
C ASP A 58 -10.08 9.34 1.19
N TYR A 59 -9.24 10.26 1.64
CA TYR A 59 -8.34 10.06 2.78
C TYR A 59 -8.72 11.01 3.92
N PRO A 60 -9.15 10.49 5.08
CA PRO A 60 -9.33 11.29 6.28
C PRO A 60 -8.04 11.99 6.69
N ALA A 61 -8.14 13.10 7.41
CA ALA A 61 -6.98 13.87 7.88
C ALA A 61 -5.96 13.00 8.64
N SER A 62 -6.45 12.10 9.49
CA SER A 62 -5.62 11.14 10.24
C SER A 62 -4.78 10.24 9.33
N VAL A 63 -5.31 9.82 8.17
CA VAL A 63 -4.57 9.01 7.20
C VAL A 63 -3.55 9.86 6.44
N ARG A 64 -3.90 11.10 6.10
CA ARG A 64 -2.96 12.04 5.46
C ARG A 64 -1.77 12.38 6.35
N ASP A 65 -2.00 12.47 7.66
CA ASP A 65 -0.92 12.67 8.63
C ASP A 65 0.09 11.50 8.62
N GLU A 66 -0.38 10.28 8.40
CA GLU A 66 0.49 9.11 8.24
C GLU A 66 1.28 9.13 6.93
N PHE A 67 0.92 9.95 5.95
CA PHE A 67 1.65 10.09 4.69
C PHE A 67 2.74 11.15 4.74
N LYS A 68 2.71 12.02 5.75
CA LYS A 68 3.74 13.03 5.96
C LYS A 68 5.13 12.40 6.05
N ASP A 69 6.11 13.10 5.49
CA ASP A 69 7.53 12.72 5.48
C ASP A 69 7.84 11.38 4.79
N ALA A 70 6.89 10.84 4.02
CA ALA A 70 7.17 9.73 3.13
C ALA A 70 8.13 10.17 2.02
N ALA A 71 9.21 9.42 1.84
CA ALA A 71 10.21 9.71 0.82
C ALA A 71 9.77 9.24 -0.58
N ALA A 72 8.88 8.24 -0.64
CA ALA A 72 8.36 7.70 -1.88
C ALA A 72 6.99 7.03 -1.67
N CYS A 73 6.24 6.92 -2.76
CA CYS A 73 5.00 6.15 -2.85
C CYS A 73 5.08 5.20 -4.04
N ILE A 74 4.86 3.91 -3.81
CA ILE A 74 4.66 2.92 -4.87
C ILE A 74 3.17 2.64 -4.98
N TRP A 75 2.59 2.99 -6.13
CA TRP A 75 1.16 2.89 -6.36
C TRP A 75 0.80 1.64 -7.16
N THR A 76 0.24 0.62 -6.50
CA THR A 76 -0.18 -0.63 -7.14
C THR A 76 -1.69 -0.83 -7.09
N VAL A 77 -2.47 0.25 -6.93
CA VAL A 77 -3.92 0.18 -7.06
C VAL A 77 -4.26 0.03 -8.53
N GLY A 78 -4.96 -1.06 -8.84
CA GLY A 78 -5.46 -1.34 -10.17
C GLY A 78 -6.50 -2.44 -10.10
N ILE A 79 -7.06 -2.76 -11.25
CA ILE A 79 -8.00 -3.86 -11.44
C ILE A 79 -7.35 -4.99 -12.23
N THR A 80 -7.93 -6.19 -12.16
CA THR A 80 -7.44 -7.31 -12.95
C THR A 80 -7.73 -7.07 -14.44
N PRO A 81 -6.95 -7.68 -15.36
CA PRO A 81 -7.27 -7.62 -16.78
C PRO A 81 -8.69 -8.11 -17.10
N MET A 82 -9.23 -9.04 -16.30
CA MET A 82 -10.63 -9.50 -16.42
C MET A 82 -11.64 -8.41 -16.04
N ALA A 83 -11.40 -7.69 -14.94
CA ALA A 83 -12.27 -6.59 -14.52
C ALA A 83 -12.15 -5.38 -15.46
N TYR A 84 -10.99 -5.15 -16.06
CA TYR A 84 -10.80 -4.09 -17.07
C TYR A 84 -11.71 -4.29 -18.28
N LYS A 85 -11.88 -5.54 -18.75
CA LYS A 85 -12.77 -5.86 -19.88
C LYS A 85 -14.26 -5.56 -19.61
N SER A 86 -14.64 -5.46 -18.34
CA SER A 86 -16.02 -5.11 -17.94
C SER A 86 -16.24 -3.62 -17.71
N LEU A 87 -15.20 -2.79 -17.86
CA LEU A 87 -15.34 -1.34 -17.78
C LEU A 87 -15.98 -0.81 -19.05
N ASP A 88 -16.86 0.18 -18.90
CA ASP A 88 -17.30 0.99 -20.02
C ASP A 88 -16.17 1.93 -20.49
N SER A 89 -16.36 2.56 -21.65
CA SER A 89 -15.37 3.47 -22.24
C SER A 89 -15.13 4.76 -21.44
N GLU A 90 -15.99 5.12 -20.48
CA GLU A 90 -15.74 6.25 -19.57
C GLU A 90 -14.93 5.83 -18.34
N GLN A 91 -15.01 4.56 -17.96
CA GLN A 91 -14.31 3.99 -16.80
C GLN A 91 -12.92 3.41 -17.15
N ALA A 92 -12.69 3.05 -18.42
CA ALA A 92 -11.45 2.46 -18.93
C ALA A 92 -10.32 3.49 -19.13
#